data_AF-A0A958DCX7-F1
#
_entry.id   AF-A0A958DCX7-F1
#
_cell.length_a   1.000
_cell.length_b   1.000
_cell.length_c   1.000
_cell.angle_alpha   90.00
_cell.angle_beta   90.00
_cell.angle_gamma   90.00
#
_symmetry.space_group_name_H-M   'P 1'
#
loop_
_entity.id
_entity.type
_entity.pdbx_description
1 polymer ?
#
loop_
_entity_poly.entity_id
_entity_poly.type
_entity_poly.pdbx_seq_one_letter_code
_entity_poly.pdbx_strand_id
1 'polypeptide(L)'
;NTNVRDAVLKGAFEYIGVDAKVSSCTLSKTDHSRFLEIGFRSGKVVTVRFDQGVSYWRAAYKNPNHLTYFDLFSEDLDAQSSWLAELNVAVEGGIMPTFLFVKTQ
;
A
#
# COMPACT_ATOMS: atom_id res chain seq x y z
N ASN A 1 -14.66 4.03 8.93
CA ASN A 1 -14.83 5.11 7.94
C ASN A 1 -13.94 4.81 6.73
N THR A 2 -14.41 3.99 5.80
CA THR A 2 -13.59 3.51 4.66
C THR A 2 -13.34 4.62 3.62
N ASN A 3 -14.18 5.66 3.61
CA ASN A 3 -14.17 6.72 2.61
C ASN A 3 -12.91 7.60 2.67
N VAL A 4 -12.52 8.10 3.84
CA VAL A 4 -11.32 8.94 4.00
C VAL A 4 -10.05 8.19 3.61
N ARG A 5 -9.89 6.94 4.09
CA ARG A 5 -8.74 6.10 3.74
C ARG A 5 -8.62 5.88 2.23
N ASP A 6 -9.72 5.53 1.59
CA ASP A 6 -9.74 5.26 0.14
C ASP A 6 -9.50 6.56 -0.66
N ALA A 7 -9.98 7.71 -0.18
CA ALA A 7 -9.72 9.03 -0.75
C ALA A 7 -8.25 9.45 -0.64
N VAL A 8 -7.64 9.31 0.55
CA VAL A 8 -6.20 9.58 0.76
C VAL A 8 -5.34 8.67 -0.12
N LEU A 9 -5.68 7.39 -0.22
CA LEU A 9 -4.95 6.46 -1.08
C LEU A 9 -5.06 6.85 -2.57
N LYS A 10 -6.26 7.26 -3.02
CA LYS A 10 -6.46 7.75 -4.38
C LYS A 10 -5.64 9.02 -4.64
N GLY A 11 -5.69 9.99 -3.72
CA GLY A 11 -4.91 11.22 -3.82
C GLY A 11 -3.40 10.97 -3.84
N ALA A 12 -2.90 10.00 -3.07
CA ALA A 12 -1.49 9.62 -3.10
C ALA A 12 -1.07 9.05 -4.46
N PHE A 13 -1.91 8.23 -5.10
CA PHE A 13 -1.65 7.75 -6.47
C PHE A 13 -1.67 8.89 -7.49
N GLU A 14 -2.63 9.80 -7.39
CA GLU A 14 -2.72 10.99 -8.24
C GLU A 14 -1.47 11.88 -8.08
N TYR A 15 -0.99 12.08 -6.85
CA TYR A 15 0.20 12.86 -6.52
C TYR A 15 1.46 12.33 -7.24
N ILE A 16 1.63 11.00 -7.32
CA ILE A 16 2.76 10.37 -8.02
C ILE A 16 2.50 10.14 -9.53
N GLY A 17 1.39 10.66 -10.06
CA GLY A 17 1.05 10.56 -11.48
C GLY A 17 0.56 9.18 -11.93
N VAL A 18 -0.01 8.39 -11.03
CA VAL A 18 -0.58 7.07 -11.30
C VAL A 18 -2.11 7.15 -11.33
N ASP A 19 -2.72 6.75 -12.45
CA ASP A 19 -4.16 6.55 -12.54
C ASP A 19 -4.55 5.22 -11.86
N ALA A 20 -5.24 5.30 -10.73
CA ALA A 20 -5.54 4.16 -9.87
C ALA A 20 -7.03 4.04 -9.53
N LYS A 21 -7.53 2.80 -9.54
CA LYS A 21 -8.85 2.44 -9.02
C LYS A 21 -8.70 1.78 -7.66
N VAL A 22 -9.17 2.44 -6.61
CA VAL A 22 -9.21 1.87 -5.25
C VAL A 22 -10.53 1.13 -5.06
N SER A 23 -10.46 -0.15 -4.70
CA SER A 23 -11.62 -0.96 -4.36
C SER A 23 -11.41 -1.67 -3.02
N SER A 24 -12.31 -1.42 -2.07
CA SER A 24 -12.30 -2.05 -0.76
C SER A 24 -13.17 -3.30 -0.73
N CYS A 25 -12.60 -4.44 -0.35
CA CYS A 25 -13.35 -5.68 -0.12
C CYS A 25 -13.56 -5.94 1.39
N THR A 26 -14.65 -6.61 1.74
CA THR A 26 -14.91 -7.05 3.12
C THR A 26 -14.00 -8.21 3.50
N LEU A 27 -13.53 -8.26 4.76
CA LEU A 27 -12.63 -9.29 5.30
C LEU A 27 -13.03 -10.73 4.96
N SER A 28 -14.32 -11.03 4.95
CA SER A 28 -14.87 -12.35 4.61
C SER A 28 -14.69 -12.77 3.15
N LYS A 29 -14.28 -11.85 2.27
CA LYS A 29 -14.10 -12.07 0.83
C LYS A 29 -12.65 -11.90 0.36
N THR A 30 -11.75 -11.48 1.24
CA THR A 30 -10.32 -11.34 0.94
C THR A 30 -9.59 -12.60 1.31
N ASP A 31 -9.02 -13.27 0.30
CA ASP A 31 -8.03 -14.31 0.51
C ASP A 31 -6.80 -13.73 1.24
N HIS A 32 -6.05 -14.56 1.98
CA HIS A 32 -4.85 -14.12 2.72
C HIS A 32 -3.71 -13.68 1.79
N SER A 33 -3.77 -14.09 0.52
CA SER A 33 -2.84 -13.70 -0.51
C SER A 33 -3.10 -12.26 -0.96
N ARG A 34 -2.04 -11.46 -1.07
CA ARG A 34 -2.11 -10.08 -1.58
C ARG A 34 -1.53 -10.06 -2.99
N PHE A 35 -2.09 -9.23 -3.86
CA PHE A 35 -1.60 -9.04 -5.22
C PHE A 35 -1.35 -7.57 -5.49
N LEU A 36 -0.27 -7.27 -6.21
CA LEU A 36 0.00 -5.99 -6.84
C LEU A 36 0.06 -6.21 -8.34
N GLU A 37 -0.78 -5.51 -9.09
CA GLU A 37 -0.79 -5.54 -10.55
C GLU A 37 -0.37 -4.18 -11.10
N ILE A 38 0.62 -4.18 -11.99
CA ILE A 38 1.15 -2.97 -12.63
C ILE A 38 0.93 -3.13 -14.13
N GLY A 39 0.02 -2.31 -14.67
CA GLY A 39 -0.23 -2.21 -16.10
C GLY A 39 0.69 -1.19 -16.76
N PHE A 40 1.29 -1.55 -17.89
CA PHE A 40 2.13 -0.66 -18.69
C PHE A 40 1.39 -0.20 -19.96
N ARG A 41 1.76 0.98 -20.49
CA ARG A 41 1.20 1.49 -21.76
C ARG A 41 1.36 0.54 -22.94
N SER A 42 2.32 -0.38 -22.89
CA SER A 42 2.49 -1.43 -23.91
C SER A 42 1.41 -2.51 -23.88
N GLY A 43 0.47 -2.47 -22.93
CA GLY A 43 -0.51 -3.52 -22.69
C GLY A 43 0.02 -4.71 -21.87
N LYS A 44 1.31 -4.67 -21.47
CA LYS A 44 1.89 -5.70 -20.62
C LYS A 44 1.48 -5.50 -19.17
N VAL A 45 1.36 -6.59 -18.43
CA VAL A 45 1.00 -6.57 -17.01
C VAL A 45 2.01 -7.35 -16.19
N VAL A 46 2.51 -6.73 -15.13
CA VAL A 46 3.29 -7.40 -14.09
C VAL A 46 2.37 -7.67 -12.92
N THR A 47 2.21 -8.93 -12.55
CA THR A 47 1.50 -9.33 -11.32
C THR A 47 2.51 -9.84 -10.31
N VAL A 48 2.52 -9.23 -9.13
CA VAL A 48 3.27 -9.69 -7.95
C VAL A 48 2.28 -10.28 -6.97
N ARG A 49 2.39 -11.58 -6.70
CA ARG A 49 1.68 -12.21 -5.57
C ARG A 49 2.60 -12.22 -4.36
N PHE A 50 2.12 -11.64 -3.28
CA PHE A 50 2.72 -11.74 -1.96
C PHE A 50 2.11 -12.94 -1.24
N ASP A 51 2.96 -13.78 -0.66
CA ASP A 51 2.48 -14.76 0.30
C ASP A 51 2.00 -14.09 1.60
N GLN A 52 1.59 -14.90 2.58
CA GLN A 52 1.11 -14.38 3.86
C GLN A 52 2.20 -13.60 4.63
N GLY A 53 3.49 -13.79 4.33
CA GLY A 53 4.63 -13.18 5.00
C GLY A 53 4.58 -11.65 5.03
N VAL A 54 4.06 -11.02 3.97
CA VAL A 54 3.93 -9.55 3.89
C VAL A 54 2.97 -8.99 4.95
N SER A 55 2.05 -9.81 5.48
CA SER A 55 1.14 -9.39 6.54
C SER A 55 1.83 -9.19 7.89
N TYR A 56 3.05 -9.71 8.04
CA TYR A 56 3.86 -9.57 9.25
C TYR A 56 4.91 -8.46 9.15
N TRP A 57 4.96 -7.74 8.02
CA TRP A 57 5.85 -6.61 7.85
C TRP A 57 5.39 -5.44 8.71
N ARG A 58 6.34 -4.70 9.27
CA ARG A 58 6.08 -3.56 10.16
C ARG A 58 7.10 -2.46 9.95
N ALA A 59 6.75 -1.25 10.37
CA ALA A 59 7.73 -0.18 10.46
C ALA A 59 8.86 -0.60 11.42
N ALA A 60 10.10 -0.49 10.97
CA ALA A 60 11.27 -0.85 11.76
C ALA A 60 11.41 0.08 12.95
N TYR A 61 11.77 -0.49 14.11
CA TYR A 61 11.88 0.27 15.36
C TYR A 61 13.06 1.27 15.38
N LYS A 62 13.95 1.23 14.37
CA LYS A 62 15.24 1.93 14.36
C LYS A 62 15.19 3.47 14.23
N ASN A 63 14.04 4.12 14.34
CA ASN A 63 13.96 5.59 14.38
C ASN A 63 12.72 6.07 15.17
N PRO A 64 12.84 6.34 16.49
CA PRO A 64 11.71 6.85 17.28
C PRO A 64 11.24 8.25 16.84
N ASN A 65 12.05 8.99 16.07
CA ASN A 65 11.69 10.31 15.56
C ASN A 65 10.84 10.29 14.27
N HIS A 66 10.62 9.12 13.66
CA HIS A 66 9.76 8.95 12.48
C HIS A 66 8.49 8.16 12.84
N LEU A 67 7.82 8.54 13.93
CA LEU A 67 6.48 8.05 14.21
C LEU A 67 5.54 8.57 13.14
N THR A 68 5.30 7.75 12.11
CA THR A 68 4.32 8.04 11.07
C THR A 68 2.96 7.62 11.58
N TYR A 69 2.22 8.54 12.18
CA TYR A 69 0.83 8.34 12.56
C TYR A 69 -0.10 8.88 11.48
N PHE A 70 -1.06 8.05 11.04
CA PHE A 70 -2.11 8.45 10.13
C PHE A 70 -3.34 8.87 10.92
N ASP A 71 -3.65 10.17 10.91
CA ASP A 71 -4.91 10.66 11.45
C ASP A 71 -6.03 10.46 10.43
N LEU A 72 -6.70 9.31 10.52
CA LEU A 72 -7.84 8.96 9.67
C LEU A 72 -9.11 9.79 9.97
N PHE A 73 -9.03 10.77 10.87
CA PHE A 73 -10.10 11.71 11.21
C PHE A 73 -9.78 13.15 10.81
N SER A 74 -8.57 13.43 10.34
CA SER A 74 -8.22 14.74 9.77
C SER A 74 -8.97 14.95 8.45
N GLU A 75 -9.49 16.16 8.27
CA GLU A 75 -10.24 16.55 7.06
C GLU A 75 -9.31 17.05 5.92
N ASP A 76 -8.01 17.22 6.18
CA ASP A 76 -7.04 17.65 5.17
C ASP A 76 -6.55 16.46 4.34
N LEU A 77 -7.29 16.17 3.26
CA LEU A 77 -7.00 15.06 2.35
C LEU A 77 -5.73 15.30 1.51
N ASP A 78 -5.43 16.53 1.12
CA ASP A 78 -4.29 16.84 0.25
C ASP A 78 -2.97 16.69 1.02
N ALA A 79 -2.91 17.19 2.26
CA ALA A 79 -1.76 17.00 3.13
C ALA A 79 -1.54 15.51 3.46
N GLN A 80 -2.61 14.75 3.74
CA GLN A 80 -2.49 13.32 4.00
C GLN A 80 -2.05 12.54 2.75
N SER A 81 -2.55 12.91 1.57
CA SER A 81 -2.22 12.25 0.31
C SER A 81 -0.76 12.46 -0.08
N SER A 82 -0.27 13.69 0.00
CA SER A 82 1.14 14.02 -0.24
C SER A 82 2.06 13.36 0.77
N TRP A 83 1.69 13.39 2.06
CA TRP A 83 2.47 12.73 3.11
C TRP A 83 2.54 11.20 2.93
N LEU A 84 1.44 10.55 2.53
CA LEU A 84 1.43 9.12 2.21
C LEU A 84 2.29 8.81 0.97
N ALA A 85 2.23 9.65 -0.06
CA ALA A 85 3.02 9.48 -1.28
C ALA A 85 4.53 9.64 -1.02
N GLU A 86 4.91 10.50 -0.08
CA GLU A 86 6.29 10.77 0.31
C GLU A 86 6.74 9.97 1.54
N LEU A 87 5.93 8.99 1.97
CA LEU A 87 6.19 8.20 3.17
C LEU A 87 7.54 7.49 3.08
N ASN A 88 8.47 7.93 3.93
CA ASN A 88 9.78 7.32 4.07
C ASN A 88 9.88 6.61 5.41
N VAL A 89 9.56 5.32 5.41
CA VAL A 89 9.68 4.45 6.59
C VAL A 89 10.55 3.25 6.26
N ALA A 90 11.47 2.93 7.16
CA ALA A 90 12.14 1.65 7.11
C ALA A 90 11.12 0.56 7.45
N VAL A 91 11.03 -0.47 6.62
CA VAL A 91 10.15 -1.62 6.86
C VAL A 91 11.01 -2.85 7.17
N GLU A 92 10.62 -3.60 8.18
CA GLU A 92 11.23 -4.88 8.52
C GLU A 92 10.23 -6.01 8.34
N GLY A 93 10.71 -7.10 7.75
CA GLY A 93 9.94 -8.32 7.56
C GLY A 93 9.77 -9.12 8.85
N GLY A 94 8.93 -10.14 8.79
CA GLY A 94 8.81 -11.14 9.85
C GLY A 94 10.06 -12.01 9.97
N ILE A 95 10.09 -12.86 11.00
CA ILE A 95 11.19 -13.82 11.23
C ILE A 95 11.29 -14.84 10.08
N MET A 96 10.14 -15.23 9.52
CA MET A 96 10.07 -16.18 8.43
C MET A 96 10.25 -15.49 7.07
N PRO A 97 10.91 -16.14 6.09
CA PRO A 97 11.02 -15.62 4.74
C PRO A 97 9.66 -15.27 4.14
N THR A 98 9.59 -14.13 3.46
CA THR A 98 8.44 -13.72 2.66
C THR A 98 8.75 -14.03 1.20
N PHE A 99 7.90 -14.83 0.55
CA PHE A 99 8.07 -15.16 -0.87
C PHE A 99 7.24 -14.23 -1.76
N LEU A 100 7.88 -13.76 -2.82
CA LEU A 100 7.26 -13.00 -3.90
C LEU A 100 7.21 -13.86 -5.16
N PHE A 101 6.03 -13.95 -5.77
CA PHE A 101 5.86 -14.64 -7.04
C PHE A 101 5.53 -13.61 -8.10
N VAL A 102 6.43 -13.45 -9.07
CA VAL A 102 6.31 -12.44 -10.13
C VAL A 102 6.00 -13.14 -11.45
N LYS A 103 4.95 -12.68 -12.14
CA LYS A 103 4.66 -13.07 -13.51
C LYS A 103 4.52 -11.84 -14.40
N THR A 104 4.89 -11.99 -15.66
CA THR A 104 4.71 -10.96 -16.69
C THR A 104 3.83 -11.53 -17.80
N GLN A 105 2.84 -10.76 -18.26
CA GLN A 105 1.97 -11.07 -19.39
C GLN A 105 2.13 -10.02 -20.48
#